data_AF-A0A2D8XMC0-F1
#
_entry.id   AF-A0A2D8XMC0-F1
#
_cell.length_a   1.000
_cell.length_b   1.000
_cell.length_c   1.000
_cell.angle_alpha   90.00
_cell.angle_beta   90.00
_cell.angle_gamma   90.00
#
_symmetry.space_group_name_H-M   'P 1'
#
loop_
_entity.id
_entity.type
_entity.pdbx_description
1 polymer ?
#
loop_
_entity_poly.entity_id
_entity_poly.type
_entity_poly.pdbx_seq_one_letter_code
_entity_poly.pdbx_strand_id
1 'polypeptide(L)'
;MGEAFALIAEVGFPIAMSLIGGFFIFLTIKYILESVVGQVQSIHLIVQNLDNRVKTMNHDMVRMDCTMCSVLGIRPDLERISRADGKEDARRD
;
A
#
# COMPACT_ATOMS: atom_id res chain seq x y z
N MET A 1 -57.30 -19.24 -16.33
CA MET A 1 -56.55 -18.03 -15.93
C MET A 1 -55.70 -18.26 -14.69
N GLY A 2 -56.17 -18.92 -13.62
CA GLY A 2 -55.35 -19.15 -12.40
C GLY A 2 -54.14 -20.07 -12.58
N GLU A 3 -54.24 -21.13 -13.38
CA GLU A 3 -53.17 -22.12 -13.57
C GLU A 3 -51.96 -21.56 -14.34
N ALA A 4 -52.18 -20.67 -15.30
CA ALA A 4 -51.10 -20.01 -16.05
C ALA A 4 -50.26 -19.08 -15.15
N PHE A 5 -50.90 -18.34 -14.24
CA PHE A 5 -50.20 -17.50 -13.27
C PHE A 5 -49.46 -18.35 -12.21
N ALA A 6 -50.00 -19.50 -11.81
CA ALA A 6 -49.31 -20.43 -10.91
C ALA A 6 -48.02 -20.98 -11.55
N LEU A 7 -48.06 -21.37 -12.82
CA LEU A 7 -46.89 -21.89 -13.55
C LEU A 7 -45.82 -20.80 -13.75
N ILE A 8 -46.24 -19.57 -14.07
CA ILE A 8 -45.33 -18.41 -14.18
C ILE A 8 -44.70 -18.08 -12.82
N ALA A 9 -45.45 -18.18 -11.72
CA ALA A 9 -44.92 -17.94 -10.39
C ALA A 9 -43.92 -19.02 -9.95
N GLU A 10 -44.20 -20.30 -10.24
CA GLU A 10 -43.36 -21.44 -9.86
C GLU A 10 -42.02 -21.45 -10.62
N VAL A 11 -42.01 -21.01 -11.88
CA VAL A 11 -40.78 -20.93 -12.70
C VAL A 11 -40.09 -19.56 -12.56
N GLY A 12 -40.86 -18.49 -12.37
CA GLY A 12 -40.34 -17.12 -12.21
C GLY A 12 -39.58 -16.92 -10.90
N PHE A 13 -40.02 -17.55 -9.81
CA PHE A 13 -39.36 -17.48 -8.51
C PHE A 13 -37.92 -18.03 -8.51
N PRO A 14 -37.63 -19.27 -9.00
CA PRO A 14 -36.26 -19.79 -9.06
C PRO A 14 -35.37 -19.01 -10.04
N ILE A 15 -35.92 -18.47 -11.14
CA ILE A 15 -35.15 -17.63 -12.07
C ILE A 15 -34.75 -16.30 -11.39
N ALA A 16 -35.69 -15.64 -10.72
CA ALA A 16 -35.40 -14.41 -9.99
C ALA A 16 -34.38 -14.65 -8.86
N MET A 17 -34.54 -15.76 -8.10
CA MET A 17 -33.64 -16.13 -7.02
C MET A 17 -32.22 -16.45 -7.51
N SER A 18 -32.08 -17.14 -8.65
CA SER A 18 -30.76 -17.43 -9.22
C SER A 18 -30.04 -16.18 -9.74
N LEU A 19 -30.78 -15.22 -10.33
CA LEU A 19 -30.22 -13.92 -10.74
C LEU A 19 -29.74 -13.11 -9.53
N ILE A 20 -30.54 -13.05 -8.47
CA ILE A 20 -30.17 -12.35 -7.23
C ILE A 20 -28.96 -13.02 -6.58
N GLY A 21 -28.96 -14.35 -6.49
CA GLY A 21 -27.85 -15.12 -5.94
C GLY A 21 -26.55 -14.95 -6.72
N GLY A 22 -26.62 -14.99 -8.06
CA GLY A 22 -25.47 -14.75 -8.92
C GLY A 22 -24.90 -13.33 -8.76
N PHE A 23 -25.77 -12.32 -8.72
CA PHE A 23 -25.36 -10.94 -8.49
C PHE A 23 -24.73 -10.74 -7.09
N PHE A 24 -25.28 -11.39 -6.07
CA PHE A 24 -24.76 -11.34 -4.71
C PHE A 24 -23.36 -11.94 -4.58
N ILE A 25 -23.11 -13.09 -5.23
CA ILE A 25 -21.77 -13.72 -5.24
C ILE A 25 -20.75 -12.80 -5.91
N PHE A 26 -21.12 -12.18 -7.03
CA PHE A 26 -20.25 -11.23 -7.72
C PHE A 26 -19.86 -10.04 -6.82
N LEU A 27 -20.84 -9.44 -6.14
CA LEU A 27 -20.57 -8.36 -5.19
C LEU A 27 -19.64 -8.80 -4.06
N THR A 28 -19.86 -9.99 -3.50
CA THR A 28 -19.05 -10.52 -2.41
C THR A 28 -17.58 -10.67 -2.82
N ILE A 29 -17.32 -11.25 -3.99
CA ILE A 29 -15.96 -11.41 -4.52
C ILE A 29 -15.32 -10.04 -4.75
N LYS A 30 -16.06 -9.09 -5.31
CA LYS A 30 -15.58 -7.72 -5.53
C LYS A 30 -15.19 -7.04 -4.20
N TYR A 31 -16.04 -7.15 -3.19
CA TYR A 31 -15.79 -6.58 -1.86
C TYR A 31 -14.54 -7.17 -1.20
N ILE A 32 -14.35 -8.49 -1.28
CA ILE A 32 -13.16 -9.14 -0.73
C ILE A 32 -11.90 -8.64 -1.45
N LEU A 33 -11.92 -8.57 -2.79
CA LEU A 33 -10.78 -8.12 -3.57
C LEU A 33 -10.43 -6.67 -3.26
N GLU A 34 -11.41 -5.79 -3.22
CA GLU A 34 -11.23 -4.37 -2.91
C GLU A 34 -10.67 -4.16 -1.48
N SER A 35 -11.17 -4.94 -0.51
CA SER A 35 -10.67 -4.93 0.86
C SER A 35 -9.18 -5.31 0.94
N VAL A 36 -8.78 -6.39 0.27
CA VAL A 36 -7.38 -6.84 0.26
C VAL A 36 -6.48 -5.83 -0.46
N VAL A 37 -6.93 -5.27 -1.59
CA VAL A 37 -6.18 -4.23 -2.31
C VAL A 37 -5.97 -2.99 -1.43
N GLY A 38 -6.98 -2.55 -0.68
CA GLY A 38 -6.87 -1.44 0.25
C GLY A 38 -5.86 -1.70 1.37
N GLN A 39 -5.84 -2.91 1.92
CA GLN A 39 -4.85 -3.31 2.94
C GLN A 39 -3.41 -3.26 2.40
N VAL A 40 -3.19 -3.78 1.18
CA VAL A 40 -1.87 -3.76 0.55
C VAL A 40 -1.39 -2.33 0.30
N GLN A 41 -2.27 -1.43 -0.15
CA GLN A 41 -1.94 -0.02 -0.34
C GLN A 41 -1.55 0.68 0.96
N SER A 42 -2.26 0.39 2.06
CA SER A 42 -1.92 0.92 3.39
C SER A 42 -0.52 0.49 3.83
N ILE A 43 -0.20 -0.80 3.68
CA ILE A 43 1.15 -1.32 4.00
C ILE A 43 2.21 -0.66 3.12
N HIS A 44 1.93 -0.49 1.82
CA HIS A 44 2.85 0.16 0.90
C HIS A 44 3.19 1.59 1.35
N LEU A 45 2.19 2.37 1.77
CA LEU A 45 2.41 3.72 2.32
C LEU A 45 3.23 3.70 3.61
N ILE A 46 2.99 2.74 4.50
CA ILE A 46 3.78 2.59 5.74
C ILE A 46 5.24 2.28 5.41
N VAL A 47 5.48 1.33 4.49
CA VAL A 47 6.84 0.96 4.05
C VAL A 47 7.54 2.14 3.40
N GLN A 48 6.86 2.91 2.54
CA GLN A 48 7.41 4.10 1.92
C GLN A 48 7.78 5.17 2.95
N ASN A 49 6.94 5.39 3.96
CA ASN A 49 7.25 6.31 5.05
C ASN A 49 8.44 5.84 5.89
N LEU A 50 8.55 4.53 6.14
CA LEU A 50 9.68 3.96 6.87
C LEU A 50 10.98 4.08 6.06
N ASP A 51 10.94 3.84 4.75
CA ASP A 51 12.08 4.03 3.84
C ASP A 51 12.60 5.47 3.90
N ASN A 52 11.69 6.46 3.87
CA ASN A 52 12.05 7.87 4.04
C ASN A 52 12.71 8.16 5.40
N ARG A 53 12.28 7.49 6.46
CA ARG A 53 12.89 7.62 7.79
C ARG A 53 14.28 6.98 7.84
N VAL A 54 14.47 5.81 7.21
CA VAL A 54 15.78 5.15 7.09
C VAL A 54 16.75 6.02 6.30
N LYS A 55 16.31 6.61 5.18
CA LYS A 55 17.13 7.55 4.40
C LYS A 55 17.51 8.80 5.18
N THR A 56 16.58 9.34 5.97
CA THR A 56 16.86 10.49 6.85
C THR A 56 17.86 10.11 7.94
N MET A 57 17.70 8.94 8.57
CA MET A 57 18.64 8.44 9.57
C MET A 57 20.03 8.16 9.00
N ASN A 58 20.11 7.65 7.76
CA ASN A 58 21.38 7.44 7.07
C ASN A 58 22.12 8.77 6.83
N HIS A 59 21.39 9.80 6.40
CA HIS A 59 21.95 11.15 6.26
C HIS A 59 22.47 11.71 7.60
N ASP A 60 21.69 11.59 8.67
CA ASP A 60 22.08 12.08 10.01
C ASP A 60 23.30 11.33 10.56
N MET A 61 23.38 10.01 10.33
CA MET A 61 24.54 9.20 10.74
C MET A 61 25.83 9.68 10.07
N VAL A 62 25.79 9.90 8.76
CA VAL A 62 26.96 10.35 7.98
C VAL A 62 27.37 11.76 8.41
N ARG A 63 26.41 12.65 8.64
CA ARG A 63 26.67 13.99 9.14
C ARG A 63 27.32 13.96 10.52
N MET A 64 26.82 13.11 11.42
CA MET A 64 27.38 12.94 12.76
C MET A 64 28.83 12.44 12.71
N ASP A 65 29.11 11.44 11.87
CA ASP A 65 30.46 10.90 11.66
C ASP A 65 31.43 12.00 11.18
N CYS A 66 31.01 12.78 10.17
CA CYS A 66 31.81 13.91 9.67
C CYS A 66 32.10 14.97 10.75
N THR A 67 31.11 15.32 11.57
CA THR A 67 31.31 16.28 12.67
C THR A 67 32.21 15.73 13.78
N MET A 68 32.13 14.44 14.08
CA MET A 68 33.02 13.81 15.05
C MET A 68 34.46 13.78 14.53
N CYS A 69 34.66 13.45 13.26
CA CYS A 69 35.95 13.49 12.60
C CYS A 69 36.57 14.90 12.63
N SER A 70 35.77 15.95 12.38
CA SER A 70 36.26 17.33 12.43
C SER A 70 36.64 17.79 13.84
N VAL A 71 35.90 17.36 14.87
CA VAL A 71 36.21 17.65 16.29
C VAL A 71 37.44 16.89 16.76
N LEU A 72 37.60 15.62 16.37
CA LEU A 72 38.72 14.77 16.75
C LEU A 72 39.98 14.98 15.88
N GLY A 73 39.91 15.82 14.83
CA GLY A 73 41.00 16.06 13.90
C GLY A 73 41.36 14.85 13.02
N ILE A 74 40.45 13.87 12.93
CA ILE A 74 40.61 12.65 12.13
C ILE A 74 40.00 12.91 10.75
N ARG A 75 40.61 12.39 9.68
CA ARG A 75 40.04 12.50 8.34
C ARG A 75 38.76 11.64 8.24
N PRO A 76 37.61 12.21 7.86
CA PRO A 76 36.41 11.42 7.64
C PRO A 76 36.57 10.48 6.45
N ASP A 77 35.93 9.32 6.52
CA ASP A 77 35.96 8.32 5.45
C ASP A 77 35.13 8.79 4.24
N LEU A 78 35.85 9.33 3.25
CA LEU A 78 35.26 9.87 2.02
C LEU A 78 34.63 8.79 1.14
N GLU A 79 35.09 7.55 1.22
CA GLU A 79 34.49 6.44 0.44
C GLU A 79 33.11 6.09 1.00
N ARG A 80 32.97 6.09 2.33
CA ARG A 80 31.67 5.91 3.00
C ARG A 80 30.70 7.07 2.74
N ILE A 81 31.19 8.31 2.71
CA ILE A 81 30.38 9.50 2.42
C ILE A 81 29.92 9.52 0.97
N SER A 82 30.80 9.20 0.02
CA SER A 82 30.49 9.17 -1.42
C SER A 82 29.57 8.02 -1.81
N ARG A 83 29.54 6.92 -1.04
CA ARG A 83 28.62 5.79 -1.21
C ARG A 83 27.36 5.89 -0.36
N ALA A 84 27.31 6.79 0.61
CA ALA A 84 26.11 7.01 1.38
C ALA A 84 25.07 7.65 0.46
N ASP A 85 24.02 6.90 0.17
CA ASP A 85 22.84 7.38 -0.53
C ASP A 85 22.10 8.32 0.43
N GLY A 86 22.59 9.56 0.47
CA GLY A 86 22.01 10.65 1.24
C GLY A 86 20.67 10.98 0.63
N LYS A 87 19.69 11.34 1.47
CA LYS A 87 18.46 11.97 1.01
C LYS A 87 18.86 13.13 0.09
N GLU A 88 18.62 12.99 -1.22
CA GLU A 88 18.54 14.14 -2.12
C GLU A 88 17.55 15.09 -1.43
N ASP A 89 18.06 16.17 -0.88
CA ASP A 89 17.24 17.14 -0.18
C ASP A 89 16.34 17.77 -1.24
N ALA A 90 15.14 17.19 -1.40
CA ALA A 90 14.12 17.69 -2.30
C ALA A 90 13.54 19.04 -1.85
N ARG A 91 14.14 19.68 -0.84
CA ARG A 91 14.08 21.13 -0.69
C ARG A 91 14.99 21.79 -1.73
N ARG A 92 14.47 21.86 -2.96
CA ARG A 92 14.35 23.17 -3.58
C ARG A 92 13.49 23.97 -2.60
N ASP A 93 14.07 25.02 -2.03
CA ASP A 93 13.35 26.17 -1.49
C ASP A 93 11.86 26.26 -1.90
#